data_AF-A0A524LBQ9-F1
#
_entry.id   AF-A0A524LBQ9-F1
#
_cell.length_a   1.000
_cell.length_b   1.000
_cell.length_c   1.000
_cell.angle_alpha   90.00
_cell.angle_beta   90.00
_cell.angle_gamma   90.00
#
_symmetry.space_group_name_H-M   'P 1'
#
loop_
_entity.id
_entity.type
_entity.pdbx_description
1 polymer ?
#
loop_
_entity_poly.entity_id
_entity_poly.type
_entity_poly.pdbx_seq_one_letter_code
_entity_poly.pdbx_strand_id
1 'polypeptide(L)'
;MQKSQFDMPDVPGGSAAENKVTEAAPGEIPPAYPPSAHYNILNIYNPANQPKTELIRNFVVRIKEFNDILVSITDNSSTDHFIIQGQRGSGKTTLLLRLYYELKGNPAFEGWMLLVRFDEEQYNIRTLYKLWENIALYLEEEYEQTFSGIHDQMQKCLEESDYEHRCFEILGRQLRACGKTLVLFIDNFGDMLAKFQPAELARLASILQSTKYLRLVGGSSLVLDYKQENVQPIANLFRVIQLEGLSAKETEDLLLKLGEYYNALTVKDIITNTPGRIETLRRLTSGVPRTIVLLFEIFVDHESGDSFRDLETILDRVTPLYKHRMDDLSAQQQEIVHAIAMKWDAVGVKEIARITRMESKAVSAQLKQLENNRIVTKIRTNIKNHFYQINERFFNIWYLMRYGRRKERNKVLWLVRFLENWCNREELITRAEHHVQALRKGMIYERHALFMTEALSLTDIPEDLQYVMIRETRRLLTEKNTDLLDELSKSDKELYNAFAHFCSENDYGQALKNLLEIRNKTGFVQGMTGFLYELHHRDFIKAEAYYLLALKNGYNGMLSNLAGIYETEFNDLKKAEKFYLMAFKQGNVSAIYRLALLYQNAYKNNKKAIHFLEHAVEKGYVEAMNRLALLYQS
;
A
#
# COMPACT_ATOMS: atom_id res chain seq x y z
N MET A 1 -48.80 24.63 -67.42
CA MET A 1 -48.97 25.86 -66.60
C MET A 1 -47.57 26.46 -66.34
N GLN A 2 -47.47 27.60 -65.64
CA GLN A 2 -46.25 28.42 -65.45
C GLN A 2 -44.99 27.59 -65.05
N LYS A 3 -43.73 27.84 -65.50
CA LYS A 3 -42.84 29.03 -65.38
C LYS A 3 -42.68 29.53 -63.92
N SER A 4 -41.54 29.97 -63.38
CA SER A 4 -40.07 29.72 -63.51
C SER A 4 -39.41 30.43 -62.28
N GLN A 5 -38.10 30.58 -62.00
CA GLN A 5 -36.81 30.39 -62.68
C GLN A 5 -35.64 30.51 -61.65
N PHE A 6 -34.40 30.12 -62.01
CA PHE A 6 -33.12 30.46 -61.30
C PHE A 6 -32.93 29.89 -59.87
N ASP A 7 -31.71 29.79 -59.28
CA ASP A 7 -30.33 30.01 -59.75
C ASP A 7 -29.30 29.10 -59.04
N MET A 8 -28.03 29.08 -59.50
CA MET A 8 -26.87 28.54 -58.77
C MET A 8 -25.98 29.65 -58.18
N PRO A 9 -25.04 29.33 -57.26
CA PRO A 9 -23.64 29.45 -57.69
C PRO A 9 -22.66 28.36 -57.19
N ASP A 10 -21.71 28.03 -58.07
CA ASP A 10 -20.34 27.52 -57.82
C ASP A 10 -19.57 28.43 -56.80
N VAL A 11 -18.42 28.13 -56.15
CA VAL A 11 -17.33 27.10 -56.14
C VAL A 11 -16.45 27.44 -54.87
N PRO A 12 -15.34 26.75 -54.45
CA PRO A 12 -14.61 25.57 -54.95
C PRO A 12 -14.59 24.37 -53.97
N GLY A 13 -13.99 23.26 -54.40
CA GLY A 13 -13.56 22.17 -53.50
C GLY A 13 -12.16 22.38 -52.91
N GLY A 14 -11.91 21.81 -51.73
CA GLY A 14 -10.57 21.63 -51.15
C GLY A 14 -10.11 20.17 -51.25
N SER A 15 -8.83 19.95 -51.56
CA SER A 15 -8.27 18.61 -51.78
C SER A 15 -8.22 17.77 -50.50
N ALA A 16 -8.72 16.53 -50.55
CA ALA A 16 -8.46 15.54 -49.52
C ALA A 16 -6.97 15.15 -49.55
N ALA A 17 -6.21 15.58 -48.55
CA ALA A 17 -4.85 15.10 -48.31
C ALA A 17 -4.88 13.75 -47.57
N GLU A 18 -4.04 12.81 -47.97
CA GLU A 18 -4.02 11.44 -47.46
C GLU A 18 -3.51 11.37 -46.02
N ASN A 19 -4.41 11.25 -45.04
CA ASN A 19 -4.02 10.78 -43.71
C ASN A 19 -3.62 9.31 -43.80
N LYS A 20 -2.30 9.06 -43.90
CA LYS A 20 -1.72 7.72 -43.77
C LYS A 20 -2.03 7.15 -42.38
N VAL A 21 -3.03 6.28 -42.33
CA VAL A 21 -3.22 5.38 -41.18
C VAL A 21 -1.99 4.46 -41.13
N THR A 22 -1.14 4.65 -40.13
CA THR A 22 -0.11 3.67 -39.80
C THR A 22 -0.82 2.40 -39.31
N GLU A 23 -0.63 1.30 -40.03
CA GLU A 23 -1.23 0.01 -39.67
C GLU A 23 -0.80 -0.41 -38.26
N ALA A 24 -1.77 -0.59 -37.37
CA ALA A 24 -1.51 -1.16 -36.05
C ALA A 24 -1.10 -2.63 -36.19
N ALA A 25 -0.16 -3.08 -35.36
CA ALA A 25 0.36 -4.45 -35.45
C ALA A 25 -0.77 -5.47 -35.17
N PRO A 26 -0.87 -6.56 -35.96
CA PRO A 26 -1.93 -7.56 -35.79
C PRO A 26 -1.68 -8.40 -34.53
N GLY A 27 -2.28 -7.99 -33.41
CA GLY A 27 -2.18 -8.71 -32.14
C GLY A 27 -2.87 -8.07 -30.93
N GLU A 28 -3.15 -6.76 -30.95
CA GLU A 28 -3.79 -6.09 -29.81
C GLU A 28 -5.30 -6.34 -29.76
N ILE A 29 -5.75 -6.98 -28.67
CA ILE A 29 -7.18 -7.11 -28.34
C ILE A 29 -7.68 -5.73 -27.88
N PRO A 30 -8.76 -5.17 -28.46
CA PRO A 30 -9.29 -3.88 -28.03
C PRO A 30 -9.79 -3.96 -26.56
N PRO A 31 -9.71 -2.86 -25.79
CA PRO A 31 -10.00 -2.87 -24.37
C PRO A 31 -11.45 -3.30 -24.04
N ALA A 32 -11.59 -4.14 -23.00
CA ALA A 32 -12.87 -4.71 -22.57
C ALA A 32 -13.88 -3.68 -22.02
N TYR A 33 -13.32 -2.58 -21.52
CA TYR A 33 -13.98 -1.47 -20.87
C TYR A 33 -13.77 -0.22 -21.73
N PRO A 34 -14.65 0.81 -21.64
CA PRO A 34 -14.26 2.14 -22.14
C PRO A 34 -12.93 2.53 -21.48
N PRO A 35 -11.97 3.12 -22.21
CA PRO A 35 -10.71 3.53 -21.61
C PRO A 35 -11.02 4.46 -20.43
N SER A 36 -10.43 4.17 -19.26
CA SER A 36 -10.52 5.08 -18.13
C SER A 36 -9.91 6.43 -18.53
N ALA A 37 -10.27 7.50 -17.81
CA ALA A 37 -9.71 8.82 -18.08
C ALA A 37 -8.22 8.84 -17.67
N HIS A 38 -7.36 8.30 -18.54
CA HIS A 38 -5.91 8.26 -18.38
C HIS A 38 -5.36 9.69 -18.42
N TYR A 39 -5.41 10.36 -17.28
CA TYR A 39 -4.69 11.59 -17.03
C TYR A 39 -3.21 11.29 -17.29
N ASN A 40 -2.67 11.83 -18.38
CA ASN A 40 -1.28 11.58 -18.75
C ASN A 40 -0.38 12.41 -17.83
N ILE A 41 -0.13 11.89 -16.62
CA ILE A 41 0.61 12.60 -15.58
C ILE A 41 2.09 12.67 -15.99
N LEU A 42 2.47 13.80 -16.59
CA LEU A 42 3.82 14.08 -17.06
C LEU A 42 4.78 14.43 -15.91
N ASN A 43 6.09 14.28 -16.15
CA ASN A 43 7.18 14.78 -15.31
C ASN A 43 7.19 14.31 -13.84
N ILE A 44 6.46 13.23 -13.49
CA ILE A 44 6.42 12.60 -12.14
C ILE A 44 7.81 12.38 -11.54
N TYR A 45 8.73 11.90 -12.39
CA TYR A 45 10.10 11.56 -12.01
C TYR A 45 11.03 12.77 -12.05
N ASN A 46 10.87 13.64 -13.04
CA ASN A 46 11.77 14.76 -13.33
C ASN A 46 11.02 16.10 -13.19
N PRO A 47 10.73 16.59 -11.96
CA PRO A 47 9.91 17.78 -11.76
C PRO A 47 10.55 19.08 -12.31
N ALA A 48 11.86 19.09 -12.55
CA ALA A 48 12.56 20.19 -13.22
C ALA A 48 12.08 20.44 -14.66
N ASN A 49 11.44 19.44 -15.30
CA ASN A 49 10.88 19.56 -16.64
C ASN A 49 9.47 20.21 -16.65
N GLN A 50 8.90 20.54 -15.49
CA GLN A 50 7.63 21.27 -15.39
C GLN A 50 7.87 22.79 -15.56
N PRO A 51 6.97 23.53 -16.24
CA PRO A 51 7.07 24.98 -16.31
C PRO A 51 7.13 25.64 -14.92
N LYS A 52 8.00 26.64 -14.70
CA LYS A 52 8.16 27.34 -13.41
C LYS A 52 6.82 27.80 -12.82
N THR A 53 5.96 28.40 -13.65
CA THR A 53 4.62 28.89 -13.26
C THR A 53 3.69 27.77 -12.81
N GLU A 54 3.80 26.60 -13.43
CA GLU A 54 3.00 25.41 -13.14
C GLU A 54 3.45 24.73 -11.84
N LEU A 55 4.76 24.52 -11.68
CA LEU A 55 5.33 23.96 -10.45
C LEU A 55 4.97 24.84 -9.24
N ILE A 56 5.06 26.18 -9.37
CA ILE A 56 4.61 27.11 -8.32
C ILE A 56 3.10 26.96 -8.06
N ARG A 57 2.26 26.96 -9.12
CA ARG A 57 0.78 26.89 -8.99
C ARG A 57 0.30 25.58 -8.36
N ASN A 58 1.01 24.48 -8.56
CA ASN A 58 0.65 23.15 -8.09
C ASN A 58 1.31 22.78 -6.75
N PHE A 59 2.22 23.61 -6.22
CA PHE A 59 2.86 23.40 -4.91
C PHE A 59 1.90 23.78 -3.77
N VAL A 60 1.04 22.84 -3.37
CA VAL A 60 0.02 23.02 -2.31
C VAL A 60 0.31 22.27 -1.00
N VAL A 61 1.33 21.41 -0.99
CA VAL A 61 1.81 20.67 0.20
C VAL A 61 3.24 21.08 0.54
N ARG A 62 3.75 20.72 1.73
CA ARG A 62 5.05 21.19 2.25
C ARG A 62 5.16 22.70 2.46
N ILE A 63 4.03 23.40 2.55
CA ILE A 63 3.99 24.87 2.72
C ILE A 63 4.70 25.31 4.00
N LYS A 64 4.60 24.51 5.07
CA LYS A 64 5.31 24.77 6.31
C LYS A 64 6.82 24.62 6.13
N GLU A 65 7.29 23.48 5.64
CA GLU A 65 8.71 23.21 5.41
C GLU A 65 9.35 24.21 4.42
N PHE A 66 8.58 24.65 3.42
CA PHE A 66 8.96 25.73 2.51
C PHE A 66 9.15 27.06 3.24
N ASN A 67 8.18 27.50 4.03
CA ASN A 67 8.26 28.75 4.80
C ASN A 67 9.38 28.72 5.86
N ASP A 68 9.49 27.61 6.61
CA ASP A 68 10.50 27.40 7.66
C ASP A 68 11.93 27.54 7.10
N ILE A 69 12.18 27.04 5.88
CA ILE A 69 13.47 27.22 5.18
C ILE A 69 13.59 28.64 4.60
N LEU A 70 12.57 29.11 3.86
CA LEU A 70 12.60 30.37 3.13
C LEU A 70 12.91 31.57 4.05
N VAL A 71 12.30 31.62 5.23
CA VAL A 71 12.51 32.71 6.21
C VAL A 71 13.97 32.76 6.69
N SER A 72 14.62 31.62 6.92
CA SER A 72 16.03 31.62 7.33
C SER A 72 16.97 31.94 6.16
N ILE A 73 16.77 31.36 4.97
CA ILE A 73 17.69 31.59 3.84
C ILE A 73 17.58 33.00 3.25
N THR A 74 16.53 33.76 3.59
CA THR A 74 16.33 35.18 3.20
C THR A 74 16.72 36.19 4.28
N ASP A 75 17.00 35.78 5.52
CA ASP A 75 17.55 36.64 6.57
C ASP A 75 19.04 36.94 6.29
N ASN A 76 19.43 38.21 6.13
CA ASN A 76 20.82 38.63 5.91
C ASN A 76 21.77 38.23 7.05
N SER A 77 21.28 38.04 8.27
CA SER A 77 22.07 37.65 9.45
C SER A 77 22.30 36.13 9.57
N SER A 78 21.49 35.33 8.87
CA SER A 78 21.55 33.86 8.91
C SER A 78 22.85 33.31 8.33
N THR A 79 23.33 32.22 8.93
CA THR A 79 24.38 31.34 8.37
C THR A 79 23.93 29.88 8.41
N ASP A 80 22.61 29.67 8.40
CA ASP A 80 22.03 28.33 8.43
C ASP A 80 22.28 27.58 7.12
N HIS A 81 22.70 26.32 7.26
CA HIS A 81 22.61 25.32 6.21
C HIS A 81 21.48 24.34 6.54
N PHE A 82 20.85 23.78 5.52
CA PHE A 82 19.69 22.88 5.65
C PHE A 82 19.94 21.56 4.93
N ILE A 83 19.47 20.45 5.51
CA ILE A 83 19.31 19.19 4.78
C ILE A 83 17.86 18.72 4.90
N ILE A 84 17.19 18.62 3.76
CA ILE A 84 15.85 18.09 3.58
C ILE A 84 15.96 16.57 3.48
N GLN A 85 15.59 15.85 4.55
CA GLN A 85 15.68 14.39 4.62
C GLN A 85 14.32 13.74 4.36
N GLY A 86 14.30 12.66 3.59
CA GLY A 86 13.11 11.82 3.41
C GLY A 86 13.18 10.90 2.20
N GLN A 87 12.46 9.78 2.27
CA GLN A 87 12.45 8.71 1.27
C GLN A 87 12.22 9.20 -0.17
N ARG A 88 12.72 8.44 -1.16
CA ARG A 88 12.48 8.70 -2.60
C ARG A 88 10.98 8.92 -2.86
N GLY A 89 10.62 10.04 -3.50
CA GLY A 89 9.23 10.44 -3.77
C GLY A 89 8.55 11.36 -2.73
N SER A 90 9.23 11.74 -1.64
CA SER A 90 8.68 12.58 -0.54
C SER A 90 8.41 14.05 -0.88
N GLY A 91 8.96 14.56 -1.99
CA GLY A 91 8.84 15.96 -2.46
C GLY A 91 10.12 16.80 -2.42
N LYS A 92 11.29 16.24 -2.05
CA LYS A 92 12.57 16.98 -1.91
C LYS A 92 12.91 17.88 -3.10
N THR A 93 13.00 17.30 -4.29
CA THR A 93 13.35 17.98 -5.55
C THR A 93 12.40 19.12 -5.85
N THR A 94 11.10 18.88 -5.69
CA THR A 94 10.05 19.88 -5.89
C THR A 94 10.14 21.03 -4.88
N LEU A 95 10.50 20.75 -3.62
CA LEU A 95 10.73 21.77 -2.58
C LEU A 95 11.99 22.59 -2.87
N LEU A 96 13.10 21.97 -3.30
CA LEU A 96 14.32 22.66 -3.74
C LEU A 96 14.05 23.57 -4.94
N LEU A 97 13.35 23.06 -5.97
CA LEU A 97 12.92 23.84 -7.14
C LEU A 97 11.98 24.99 -6.73
N ARG A 98 11.02 24.74 -5.84
CA ARG A 98 10.08 25.76 -5.36
C ARG A 98 10.78 26.90 -4.61
N LEU A 99 11.79 26.59 -3.78
CA LEU A 99 12.64 27.57 -3.10
C LEU A 99 13.47 28.37 -4.11
N TYR A 100 14.18 27.69 -5.02
CA TYR A 100 14.97 28.35 -6.08
C TYR A 100 14.11 29.31 -6.92
N TYR A 101 12.91 28.88 -7.31
CA TYR A 101 11.97 29.66 -8.12
C TYR A 101 11.30 30.84 -7.40
N GLU A 102 11.26 30.86 -6.06
CA GLU A 102 10.82 32.02 -5.26
C GLU A 102 11.87 33.15 -5.26
N LEU A 103 13.15 32.77 -5.22
CA LEU A 103 14.27 33.70 -5.14
C LEU A 103 14.76 34.18 -6.51
N LYS A 104 14.76 33.31 -7.52
CA LYS A 104 15.28 33.59 -8.87
C LYS A 104 14.30 34.47 -9.66
N GLY A 105 14.71 35.69 -10.01
CA GLY A 105 13.85 36.69 -10.66
C GLY A 105 13.13 37.63 -9.69
N ASN A 106 13.61 37.73 -8.44
CA ASN A 106 12.97 38.52 -7.38
C ASN A 106 13.90 39.69 -6.95
N PRO A 107 13.53 40.95 -7.25
CA PRO A 107 14.39 42.12 -6.99
C PRO A 107 14.79 42.32 -5.52
N ALA A 108 14.05 41.76 -4.55
CA ALA A 108 14.41 41.84 -3.12
C ALA A 108 15.69 41.04 -2.77
N PHE A 109 16.09 40.10 -3.64
CA PHE A 109 17.16 39.14 -3.38
C PHE A 109 18.34 39.29 -4.35
N GLU A 110 18.09 39.67 -5.61
CA GLU A 110 19.13 39.84 -6.65
C GLU A 110 20.24 40.82 -6.27
N GLY A 111 19.95 41.81 -5.42
CA GLY A 111 20.95 42.77 -4.93
C GLY A 111 22.06 42.14 -4.07
N TRP A 112 21.76 41.07 -3.33
CA TRP A 112 22.68 40.51 -2.31
C TRP A 112 22.85 38.99 -2.36
N MET A 113 22.07 38.26 -3.16
CA MET A 113 22.16 36.81 -3.33
C MET A 113 22.74 36.42 -4.70
N LEU A 114 23.48 35.30 -4.72
CA LEU A 114 23.79 34.51 -5.91
C LEU A 114 23.14 33.14 -5.73
N LEU A 115 22.49 32.61 -6.75
CA LEU A 115 21.68 31.38 -6.65
C LEU A 115 22.21 30.34 -7.64
N VAL A 116 22.68 29.20 -7.14
CA VAL A 116 23.13 28.06 -7.96
C VAL A 116 22.28 26.84 -7.60
N ARG A 117 21.72 26.20 -8.62
CA ARG A 117 20.93 24.97 -8.50
C ARG A 117 21.58 23.86 -9.32
N PHE A 118 21.99 22.80 -8.65
CA PHE A 118 22.50 21.59 -9.28
C PHE A 118 21.36 20.76 -9.89
N ASP A 119 21.69 20.00 -10.93
CA ASP A 119 20.82 18.95 -11.48
C ASP A 119 20.83 17.69 -10.62
N GLU A 120 19.78 16.87 -10.70
CA GLU A 120 19.53 15.76 -9.76
C GLU A 120 20.58 14.63 -9.83
N GLU A 121 21.29 14.51 -10.97
CA GLU A 121 22.21 13.41 -11.31
C GLU A 121 23.71 13.83 -11.32
N GLN A 122 24.25 14.20 -10.16
CA GLN A 122 25.67 14.58 -10.00
C GLN A 122 26.61 13.36 -9.85
N TYR A 123 26.78 12.57 -10.92
CA TYR A 123 27.66 11.39 -10.92
C TYR A 123 29.17 11.73 -10.92
N ASN A 124 29.53 12.87 -11.51
CA ASN A 124 30.88 13.42 -11.59
C ASN A 124 31.43 13.89 -10.24
N ILE A 125 30.58 14.38 -9.33
CA ILE A 125 31.01 14.89 -8.02
C ILE A 125 31.23 13.72 -7.05
N ARG A 126 32.51 13.41 -6.83
CA ARG A 126 33.00 12.36 -5.92
C ARG A 126 34.04 12.85 -4.90
N THR A 127 34.49 14.09 -5.06
CA THR A 127 35.52 14.77 -4.25
C THR A 127 35.12 16.24 -4.05
N LEU A 128 35.68 16.87 -3.02
CA LEU A 128 35.35 18.24 -2.63
C LEU A 128 35.85 19.28 -3.65
N TYR A 129 37.04 19.09 -4.23
CA TYR A 129 37.51 19.97 -5.32
C TYR A 129 36.54 19.94 -6.51
N LYS A 130 35.92 18.79 -6.81
CA LYS A 130 34.98 18.67 -7.93
C LYS A 130 33.65 19.37 -7.64
N LEU A 131 33.26 19.50 -6.36
CA LEU A 131 32.16 20.38 -5.97
C LEU A 131 32.50 21.84 -6.28
N TRP A 132 33.71 22.31 -5.92
CA TRP A 132 34.14 23.70 -6.22
C TRP A 132 34.23 23.99 -7.73
N GLU A 133 34.75 23.07 -8.54
CA GLU A 133 34.76 23.21 -10.01
C GLU A 133 33.34 23.28 -10.61
N ASN A 134 32.38 22.49 -10.12
CA ASN A 134 31.00 22.57 -10.63
C ASN A 134 30.29 23.86 -10.16
N ILE A 135 30.56 24.36 -8.95
CA ILE A 135 30.08 25.68 -8.50
C ILE A 135 30.66 26.79 -9.39
N ALA A 136 31.93 26.69 -9.77
CA ALA A 136 32.59 27.61 -10.69
C ALA A 136 31.87 27.67 -12.05
N LEU A 137 31.60 26.51 -12.66
CA LEU A 137 30.90 26.41 -13.95
C LEU A 137 29.47 26.98 -13.89
N TYR A 138 28.66 26.62 -12.89
CA TYR A 138 27.31 27.17 -12.74
C TYR A 138 27.32 28.69 -12.46
N LEU A 139 28.38 29.24 -11.84
CA LEU A 139 28.53 30.68 -11.65
C LEU A 139 28.97 31.41 -12.95
N GLU A 140 29.77 30.76 -13.81
CA GLU A 140 30.09 31.30 -15.14
C GLU A 140 28.85 31.34 -16.04
N GLU A 141 28.03 30.29 -16.04
CA GLU A 141 26.80 30.20 -16.83
C GLU A 141 25.74 31.23 -16.38
N GLU A 142 25.46 31.32 -15.08
CA GLU A 142 24.38 32.17 -14.54
C GLU A 142 24.81 33.62 -14.26
N TYR A 143 26.12 33.89 -14.14
CA TYR A 143 26.66 35.17 -13.71
C TYR A 143 27.98 35.57 -14.42
N GLU A 144 28.12 35.20 -15.70
CA GLU A 144 29.27 35.43 -16.60
C GLU A 144 30.02 36.75 -16.32
N GLN A 145 29.31 37.88 -16.31
CA GLN A 145 29.86 39.23 -16.16
C GLN A 145 30.63 39.46 -14.84
N THR A 146 30.46 38.58 -13.84
CA THR A 146 31.20 38.61 -12.56
C THR A 146 32.15 37.41 -12.39
N PHE A 147 31.90 36.29 -13.07
CA PHE A 147 32.59 35.01 -12.83
C PHE A 147 33.38 34.44 -14.01
N SER A 148 33.29 35.00 -15.21
CA SER A 148 33.98 34.51 -16.43
C SER A 148 35.46 34.14 -16.20
N GLY A 149 35.83 32.92 -16.59
CA GLY A 149 37.19 32.40 -16.51
C GLY A 149 37.66 32.03 -15.09
N ILE A 150 36.75 31.84 -14.13
CA ILE A 150 37.07 31.33 -12.79
C ILE A 150 37.36 29.81 -12.82
N HIS A 151 36.67 29.03 -13.66
CA HIS A 151 36.98 27.61 -13.84
C HIS A 151 38.35 27.43 -14.51
N ASP A 152 38.65 28.23 -15.53
CA ASP A 152 39.97 28.28 -16.17
C ASP A 152 41.10 28.77 -15.25
N GLN A 153 40.79 29.54 -14.20
CA GLN A 153 41.74 29.87 -13.15
C GLN A 153 41.99 28.67 -12.23
N MET A 154 40.96 27.88 -11.90
CA MET A 154 41.14 26.64 -11.15
C MET A 154 41.99 25.65 -11.93
N GLN A 155 41.67 25.36 -13.20
CA GLN A 155 42.38 24.31 -13.96
C GLN A 155 43.89 24.55 -14.15
N LYS A 156 44.36 25.81 -14.06
CA LYS A 156 45.80 26.15 -14.08
C LYS A 156 46.56 25.65 -12.85
N CYS A 157 45.86 25.34 -11.76
CA CYS A 157 46.44 24.84 -10.51
C CYS A 157 46.33 23.30 -10.38
N LEU A 158 45.86 22.58 -11.42
CA LEU A 158 45.50 21.15 -11.34
C LEU A 158 46.63 20.20 -10.89
N GLU A 159 47.89 20.60 -11.11
CA GLU A 159 49.08 19.83 -10.70
C GLU A 159 49.57 20.18 -9.27
N GLU A 160 48.97 21.17 -8.59
CA GLU A 160 49.33 21.53 -7.21
C GLU A 160 48.80 20.49 -6.19
N SER A 161 49.63 20.10 -5.23
CA SER A 161 49.27 19.08 -4.22
C SER A 161 48.15 19.50 -3.26
N ASP A 162 47.85 20.80 -3.16
CA ASP A 162 46.77 21.41 -2.38
C ASP A 162 45.60 21.89 -3.25
N TYR A 163 45.37 21.28 -4.43
CA TYR A 163 44.39 21.71 -5.45
C TYR A 163 43.00 22.10 -4.90
N GLU A 164 42.42 21.34 -3.97
CA GLU A 164 41.13 21.68 -3.34
C GLU A 164 41.15 23.05 -2.64
N HIS A 165 42.26 23.36 -1.96
CA HIS A 165 42.45 24.65 -1.29
C HIS A 165 42.55 25.76 -2.33
N ARG A 166 43.27 25.56 -3.44
CA ARG A 166 43.34 26.52 -4.56
C ARG A 166 41.98 26.81 -5.17
N CYS A 167 41.19 25.78 -5.48
CA CYS A 167 39.83 25.94 -5.98
C CYS A 167 38.97 26.80 -5.03
N PHE A 168 39.01 26.52 -3.72
CA PHE A 168 38.24 27.30 -2.75
C PHE A 168 38.82 28.71 -2.50
N GLU A 169 40.14 28.91 -2.58
CA GLU A 169 40.77 30.24 -2.48
C GLU A 169 40.35 31.15 -3.64
N ILE A 170 40.35 30.63 -4.86
CA ILE A 170 39.90 31.33 -6.08
C ILE A 170 38.41 31.68 -5.96
N LEU A 171 37.56 30.68 -5.71
CA LEU A 171 36.12 30.86 -5.53
C LEU A 171 35.79 31.85 -4.41
N GLY A 172 36.42 31.67 -3.24
CA GLY A 172 36.22 32.54 -2.08
C GLY A 172 36.71 33.97 -2.31
N ARG A 173 37.78 34.18 -3.09
CA ARG A 173 38.24 35.54 -3.46
C ARG A 173 37.19 36.26 -4.30
N GLN A 174 36.64 35.60 -5.32
CA GLN A 174 35.69 36.20 -6.26
C GLN A 174 34.31 36.43 -5.61
N LEU A 175 33.84 35.50 -4.78
CA LEU A 175 32.63 35.68 -3.96
C LEU A 175 32.76 36.86 -2.97
N ARG A 176 33.90 36.97 -2.27
CA ARG A 176 34.14 38.10 -1.35
C ARG A 176 34.25 39.44 -2.08
N ALA A 177 34.80 39.47 -3.30
CA ALA A 177 34.85 40.67 -4.13
C ALA A 177 33.47 41.10 -4.64
N CYS A 178 32.59 40.14 -4.93
CA CYS A 178 31.18 40.40 -5.29
C CYS A 178 30.35 40.92 -4.11
N GLY A 179 30.71 40.55 -2.87
CA GLY A 179 30.00 40.97 -1.64
C GLY A 179 28.64 40.31 -1.43
N LYS A 180 28.23 39.39 -2.31
CA LYS A 180 26.95 38.66 -2.26
C LYS A 180 27.08 37.31 -1.55
N THR A 181 25.95 36.84 -1.02
CA THR A 181 25.82 35.50 -0.42
C THR A 181 25.43 34.48 -1.48
N LEU A 182 26.25 33.44 -1.67
CA LEU A 182 25.95 32.31 -2.53
C LEU A 182 25.03 31.32 -1.80
N VAL A 183 23.90 30.98 -2.40
CA VAL A 183 22.98 29.93 -1.94
C VAL A 183 22.97 28.78 -2.92
N LEU A 184 23.37 27.61 -2.43
CA LEU A 184 23.44 26.37 -3.19
C LEU A 184 22.20 25.50 -2.93
N PHE A 185 21.53 25.08 -4.00
CA PHE A 185 20.48 24.06 -3.97
C PHE A 185 21.02 22.77 -4.61
N ILE A 186 21.17 21.71 -3.81
CA ILE A 186 21.80 20.45 -4.24
C ILE A 186 20.91 19.26 -3.87
N ASP A 187 20.25 18.62 -4.84
CA ASP A 187 19.54 17.37 -4.54
C ASP A 187 20.52 16.19 -4.44
N ASN A 188 20.10 15.12 -3.75
CA ASN A 188 20.91 13.93 -3.44
C ASN A 188 22.29 14.25 -2.80
N PHE A 189 22.41 15.41 -2.14
CA PHE A 189 23.60 15.86 -1.41
C PHE A 189 24.03 14.88 -0.31
N GLY A 190 23.09 14.18 0.33
CA GLY A 190 23.43 13.09 1.26
C GLY A 190 24.27 11.98 0.62
N ASP A 191 23.95 11.62 -0.63
CA ASP A 191 24.66 10.60 -1.41
C ASP A 191 25.96 11.14 -2.02
N MET A 192 26.10 12.48 -2.13
CA MET A 192 27.36 13.15 -2.45
C MET A 192 28.34 13.12 -1.26
N LEU A 193 27.87 13.51 -0.07
CA LEU A 193 28.65 13.50 1.18
C LEU A 193 29.19 12.10 1.50
N ALA A 194 28.41 11.04 1.23
CA ALA A 194 28.83 9.66 1.44
C ALA A 194 30.00 9.18 0.54
N LYS A 195 30.38 9.95 -0.50
CA LYS A 195 31.52 9.66 -1.39
C LYS A 195 32.83 10.33 -0.94
N PHE A 196 32.74 11.43 -0.19
CA PHE A 196 33.88 12.25 0.22
C PHE A 196 34.70 11.56 1.32
N GLN A 197 36.00 11.81 1.34
CA GLN A 197 36.90 11.31 2.38
C GLN A 197 36.66 12.05 3.72
N PRO A 198 36.98 11.44 4.88
CA PRO A 198 36.80 12.10 6.18
C PRO A 198 37.53 13.45 6.30
N ALA A 199 38.70 13.60 5.66
CA ALA A 199 39.44 14.85 5.58
C ALA A 199 38.71 15.91 4.72
N GLU A 200 38.07 15.51 3.63
CA GLU A 200 37.24 16.39 2.80
C GLU A 200 35.97 16.83 3.56
N LEU A 201 35.33 15.91 4.30
CA LEU A 201 34.16 16.23 5.13
C LEU A 201 34.51 17.19 6.28
N ALA A 202 35.69 17.04 6.90
CA ALA A 202 36.20 17.99 7.89
C ALA A 202 36.59 19.35 7.26
N ARG A 203 37.14 19.35 6.04
CA ARG A 203 37.47 20.56 5.27
C ARG A 203 36.20 21.35 4.89
N LEU A 204 35.19 20.66 4.34
CA LEU A 204 33.88 21.23 4.06
C LEU A 204 33.21 21.76 5.34
N ALA A 205 33.29 21.02 6.45
CA ALA A 205 32.77 21.48 7.73
C ALA A 205 33.39 22.81 8.20
N SER A 206 34.73 22.91 8.14
CA SER A 206 35.47 24.13 8.48
C SER A 206 35.14 25.29 7.54
N ILE A 207 34.98 25.03 6.24
CA ILE A 207 34.55 26.02 5.25
C ILE A 207 33.16 26.56 5.60
N LEU A 208 32.17 25.70 5.83
CA LEU A 208 30.79 26.12 6.13
C LEU A 208 30.74 26.93 7.45
N GLN A 209 31.43 26.48 8.51
CA GLN A 209 31.51 27.21 9.79
C GLN A 209 32.14 28.61 9.67
N SER A 210 33.13 28.79 8.79
CA SER A 210 33.87 30.05 8.66
C SER A 210 33.27 31.01 7.61
N THR A 211 32.42 30.52 6.71
CA THR A 211 32.02 31.25 5.49
C THR A 211 30.61 31.82 5.58
N LYS A 212 30.49 33.07 6.05
CA LYS A 212 29.18 33.76 6.13
C LYS A 212 28.50 34.03 4.78
N TYR A 213 29.27 34.08 3.68
CA TYR A 213 28.77 34.34 2.33
C TYR A 213 28.35 33.06 1.58
N LEU A 214 28.18 31.93 2.27
CA LEU A 214 27.77 30.65 1.68
C LEU A 214 26.63 30.05 2.49
N ARG A 215 25.55 29.64 1.82
CA ARG A 215 24.41 28.89 2.38
C ARG A 215 24.14 27.67 1.51
N LEU A 216 23.63 26.59 2.09
CA LEU A 216 23.41 25.33 1.38
C LEU A 216 22.07 24.73 1.81
N VAL A 217 21.23 24.35 0.84
CA VAL A 217 20.00 23.60 1.04
C VAL A 217 20.12 22.29 0.25
N GLY A 218 20.39 21.20 0.97
CA GLY A 218 20.68 19.88 0.41
C GLY A 218 19.51 18.90 0.51
N GLY A 219 19.31 18.05 -0.50
CA GLY A 219 18.42 16.90 -0.42
C GLY A 219 19.13 15.63 0.08
N SER A 220 18.45 14.78 0.84
CA SER A 220 18.94 13.41 1.15
C SER A 220 17.82 12.38 1.14
N SER A 221 18.03 11.27 0.42
CA SER A 221 17.09 10.14 0.36
C SER A 221 17.24 9.18 1.55
N LEU A 222 18.39 9.21 2.22
CA LEU A 222 18.70 8.44 3.42
C LEU A 222 18.76 9.35 4.65
N VAL A 223 18.50 8.78 5.83
CA VAL A 223 18.84 9.44 7.11
C VAL A 223 20.36 9.38 7.25
N LEU A 224 21.01 10.54 7.41
CA LEU A 224 22.45 10.59 7.67
C LEU A 224 22.71 10.00 9.07
N ASP A 225 23.27 8.79 9.13
CA ASP A 225 23.68 8.19 10.41
C ASP A 225 24.97 8.86 10.89
N TYR A 226 24.80 9.98 11.57
CA TYR A 226 25.88 10.77 12.18
C TYR A 226 26.74 9.96 13.17
N LYS A 227 26.38 8.72 13.53
CA LYS A 227 27.24 7.83 14.34
C LYS A 227 28.31 7.10 13.54
N GLN A 228 28.28 7.18 12.22
CA GLN A 228 29.39 6.75 11.38
C GLN A 228 30.52 7.79 11.46
N GLU A 229 31.74 7.33 11.75
CA GLU A 229 32.90 8.19 12.04
C GLU A 229 33.18 9.20 10.92
N ASN A 230 32.96 8.82 9.66
CA ASN A 230 33.14 9.68 8.49
C ASN A 230 32.21 10.91 8.48
N VAL A 231 30.99 10.80 9.01
CA VAL A 231 29.93 11.83 8.88
C VAL A 231 29.84 12.74 10.11
N GLN A 232 30.53 12.39 11.20
CA GLN A 232 30.65 13.22 12.42
C GLN A 232 31.03 14.69 12.18
N PRO A 233 32.01 15.05 11.31
CA PRO A 233 32.47 16.44 11.19
C PRO A 233 31.38 17.45 10.78
N ILE A 234 30.36 17.00 10.07
CA ILE A 234 29.25 17.83 9.57
C ILE A 234 27.97 17.72 10.40
N ALA A 235 27.95 16.86 11.43
CA ALA A 235 26.72 16.39 12.07
C ALA A 235 25.83 17.49 12.68
N ASN A 236 26.42 18.60 13.11
CA ASN A 236 25.73 19.70 13.78
C ASN A 236 25.64 20.98 12.91
N LEU A 237 26.04 20.94 11.63
CA LEU A 237 26.06 22.12 10.75
C LEU A 237 24.72 22.39 10.04
N PHE A 238 23.91 21.35 9.88
CA PHE A 238 22.72 21.38 9.05
C PHE A 238 21.45 21.29 9.91
N ARG A 239 20.55 22.26 9.76
CA ARG A 239 19.17 22.15 10.24
C ARG A 239 18.46 21.08 9.41
N VAL A 240 18.11 19.97 10.04
CA VAL A 240 17.46 18.83 9.37
C VAL A 240 15.96 19.08 9.27
N ILE A 241 15.43 19.12 8.04
CA ILE A 241 14.01 19.21 7.74
C ILE A 241 13.53 17.83 7.30
N GLN A 242 12.84 17.13 8.20
CA GLN A 242 12.38 15.77 7.98
C GLN A 242 11.01 15.77 7.28
N LEU A 243 10.96 15.39 6.00
CA LEU A 243 9.72 15.24 5.26
C LEU A 243 9.01 13.95 5.68
N GLU A 244 8.01 14.07 6.57
CA GLU A 244 7.09 12.99 6.93
C GLU A 244 6.12 12.63 5.80
N GLY A 245 5.42 11.50 5.92
CA GLY A 245 4.28 11.22 5.03
C GLY A 245 3.17 12.26 5.20
N LEU A 246 2.52 12.66 4.11
CA LEU A 246 1.46 13.68 4.13
C LEU A 246 0.36 13.34 5.17
N SER A 247 -0.08 14.38 5.87
CA SER A 247 -1.26 14.35 6.72
C SER A 247 -2.55 14.14 5.90
N ALA A 248 -3.65 13.81 6.56
CA ALA A 248 -4.95 13.66 5.89
C ALA A 248 -5.34 14.92 5.11
N LYS A 249 -5.12 16.11 5.68
CA LYS A 249 -5.45 17.37 5.05
C LYS A 249 -4.52 17.71 3.88
N GLU A 250 -3.21 17.52 4.01
CA GLU A 250 -2.30 17.68 2.86
C GLU A 250 -2.60 16.71 1.71
N THR A 251 -3.04 15.48 2.00
CA THR A 251 -3.49 14.54 0.97
C THR A 251 -4.76 15.04 0.29
N GLU A 252 -5.74 15.54 1.04
CA GLU A 252 -6.96 16.17 0.50
C GLU A 252 -6.64 17.38 -0.38
N ASP A 253 -5.77 18.29 0.08
CA ASP A 253 -5.35 19.49 -0.65
C ASP A 253 -4.59 19.16 -1.94
N LEU A 254 -3.71 18.14 -1.90
CA LEU A 254 -3.04 17.61 -3.09
C LEU A 254 -4.03 17.00 -4.09
N LEU A 255 -4.97 16.17 -3.63
CA LEU A 255 -5.98 15.55 -4.49
C LEU A 255 -6.90 16.59 -5.12
N LEU A 256 -7.38 17.57 -4.36
CA LEU A 256 -8.14 18.71 -4.89
C LEU A 256 -7.35 19.45 -5.97
N LYS A 257 -6.04 19.66 -5.78
CA LYS A 257 -5.21 20.36 -6.77
C LYS A 257 -4.96 19.56 -8.04
N LEU A 258 -4.76 18.25 -7.92
CA LEU A 258 -4.71 17.34 -9.06
C LEU A 258 -6.06 17.34 -9.80
N GLY A 259 -7.18 17.40 -9.07
CA GLY A 259 -8.53 17.56 -9.60
C GLY A 259 -8.71 18.83 -10.44
N GLU A 260 -8.25 19.98 -9.94
CA GLU A 260 -8.25 21.24 -10.70
C GLU A 260 -7.36 21.17 -11.95
N TYR A 261 -6.15 20.61 -11.82
CA TYR A 261 -5.15 20.60 -12.89
C TYR A 261 -5.52 19.65 -14.03
N TYR A 262 -5.99 18.45 -13.71
CA TYR A 262 -6.41 17.43 -14.68
C TYR A 262 -7.89 17.52 -15.09
N ASN A 263 -8.61 18.55 -14.62
CA ASN A 263 -10.05 18.74 -14.85
C ASN A 263 -10.92 17.54 -14.39
N ALA A 264 -10.49 16.83 -13.34
CA ALA A 264 -11.23 15.72 -12.74
C ALA A 264 -12.25 16.26 -11.73
N LEU A 265 -13.37 16.78 -12.24
CA LEU A 265 -14.40 17.46 -11.44
C LEU A 265 -14.95 16.60 -10.29
N THR A 266 -15.08 15.29 -10.51
CA THR A 266 -15.61 14.31 -9.55
C THR A 266 -14.83 14.27 -8.23
N VAL A 267 -13.54 14.63 -8.22
CA VAL A 267 -12.67 14.59 -7.02
C VAL A 267 -13.31 15.26 -5.79
N LYS A 268 -14.05 16.34 -5.99
CA LYS A 268 -14.74 17.06 -4.89
C LYS A 268 -15.87 16.22 -4.28
N ASP A 269 -16.59 15.49 -5.11
CA ASP A 269 -17.66 14.58 -4.69
C ASP A 269 -17.09 13.33 -4.01
N ILE A 270 -15.99 12.79 -4.54
CA ILE A 270 -15.27 11.65 -3.92
C ILE A 270 -14.80 12.03 -2.51
N ILE A 271 -14.20 13.22 -2.36
CA ILE A 271 -13.70 13.71 -1.06
C ILE A 271 -14.84 13.93 -0.07
N THR A 272 -15.97 14.49 -0.52
CA THR A 272 -17.13 14.79 0.33
C THR A 272 -17.89 13.53 0.74
N ASN A 273 -18.15 12.63 -0.21
CA ASN A 273 -19.03 11.47 -0.01
C ASN A 273 -18.28 10.20 0.45
N THR A 274 -16.98 10.07 0.12
CA THR A 274 -16.17 8.89 0.42
C THR A 274 -14.82 9.21 1.10
N PRO A 275 -14.78 9.98 2.21
CA PRO A 275 -13.52 10.35 2.88
C PRO A 275 -12.68 9.14 3.34
N GLY A 276 -13.30 7.97 3.53
CA GLY A 276 -12.58 6.72 3.76
C GLY A 276 -11.62 6.32 2.63
N ARG A 277 -11.97 6.59 1.36
CA ARG A 277 -11.13 6.31 0.18
C ARG A 277 -9.85 7.16 0.18
N ILE A 278 -9.93 8.41 0.67
CA ILE A 278 -8.76 9.28 0.88
C ILE A 278 -7.81 8.66 1.92
N GLU A 279 -8.34 8.28 3.08
CA GLU A 279 -7.53 7.72 4.16
C GLU A 279 -6.95 6.35 3.80
N THR A 280 -7.67 5.54 3.03
CA THR A 280 -7.14 4.30 2.43
C THR A 280 -5.99 4.60 1.46
N LEU A 281 -6.17 5.52 0.49
CA LEU A 281 -5.10 5.95 -0.41
C LEU A 281 -3.86 6.44 0.36
N ARG A 282 -4.07 7.28 1.37
CA ARG A 282 -2.99 7.82 2.22
C ARG A 282 -2.26 6.73 3.00
N ARG A 283 -2.99 5.73 3.54
CA ARG A 283 -2.40 4.56 4.22
C ARG A 283 -1.66 3.64 3.26
N LEU A 284 -2.17 3.43 2.05
CA LEU A 284 -1.54 2.59 1.04
C LEU A 284 -0.20 3.19 0.58
N THR A 285 -0.16 4.51 0.42
CA THR A 285 1.02 5.29 -0.01
C THR A 285 1.94 5.72 1.13
N SER A 286 1.59 5.47 2.39
CA SER A 286 2.21 6.11 3.57
C SER A 286 2.31 7.64 3.47
N GLY A 287 1.39 8.27 2.75
CA GLY A 287 1.42 9.71 2.50
C GLY A 287 2.55 10.17 1.56
N VAL A 288 3.13 9.29 0.73
CA VAL A 288 4.19 9.69 -0.23
C VAL A 288 3.59 10.44 -1.41
N PRO A 289 3.91 11.73 -1.65
CA PRO A 289 3.29 12.53 -2.71
C PRO A 289 3.42 11.90 -4.10
N ARG A 290 4.59 11.38 -4.47
CA ARG A 290 4.80 10.74 -5.78
C ARG A 290 3.85 9.54 -5.99
N THR A 291 3.65 8.70 -4.97
CA THR A 291 2.76 7.54 -5.06
C THR A 291 1.28 7.94 -5.00
N ILE A 292 0.92 9.01 -4.28
CA ILE A 292 -0.45 9.58 -4.31
C ILE A 292 -0.77 10.11 -5.71
N VAL A 293 0.14 10.87 -6.31
CA VAL A 293 0.02 11.39 -7.68
C VAL A 293 -0.16 10.25 -8.68
N LEU A 294 0.65 9.20 -8.61
CA LEU A 294 0.53 8.02 -9.49
C LEU A 294 -0.78 7.25 -9.31
N LEU A 295 -1.34 7.22 -8.11
CA LEU A 295 -2.63 6.57 -7.81
C LEU A 295 -3.83 7.50 -8.00
N PHE A 296 -3.63 8.74 -8.43
CA PHE A 296 -4.71 9.70 -8.71
C PHE A 296 -5.66 9.18 -9.80
N GLU A 297 -5.13 8.53 -10.83
CA GLU A 297 -5.93 7.93 -11.92
C GLU A 297 -6.93 6.89 -11.36
N ILE A 298 -6.47 5.97 -10.49
CA ILE A 298 -7.34 4.97 -9.80
C ILE A 298 -8.23 5.65 -8.74
N PHE A 299 -7.80 6.76 -8.14
CA PHE A 299 -8.62 7.53 -7.20
C PHE A 299 -9.83 8.15 -7.91
N VAL A 300 -9.67 8.66 -9.12
CA VAL A 300 -10.74 9.28 -9.90
C VAL A 300 -11.67 8.25 -10.56
N ASP A 301 -11.18 7.09 -11.01
CA ASP A 301 -12.05 6.11 -11.68
C ASP A 301 -13.13 5.55 -10.74
N HIS A 302 -14.38 5.75 -11.16
CA HIS A 302 -15.59 5.24 -10.52
C HIS A 302 -16.41 4.33 -11.44
N GLU A 303 -16.17 4.34 -12.75
CA GLU A 303 -17.13 3.87 -13.75
C GLU A 303 -16.60 2.72 -14.62
N SER A 304 -15.29 2.71 -14.94
CA SER A 304 -14.77 1.82 -15.99
C SER A 304 -14.83 0.33 -15.59
N GLY A 305 -14.46 0.03 -14.34
CA GLY A 305 -14.20 -1.33 -13.85
C GLY A 305 -12.76 -1.81 -14.07
N ASP A 306 -11.98 -1.21 -14.98
CA ASP A 306 -10.61 -1.66 -15.36
C ASP A 306 -9.53 -1.33 -14.30
N SER A 307 -9.93 -0.84 -13.12
CA SER A 307 -9.06 -0.41 -12.02
C SER A 307 -7.97 -1.41 -11.57
N PHE A 308 -8.07 -2.71 -11.91
CA PHE A 308 -6.99 -3.68 -11.70
C PHE A 308 -5.91 -3.65 -12.79
N ARG A 309 -6.28 -3.35 -14.05
CA ARG A 309 -5.31 -3.13 -15.13
C ARG A 309 -4.63 -1.77 -14.99
N ASP A 310 -5.37 -0.75 -14.56
CA ASP A 310 -4.78 0.54 -14.18
C ASP A 310 -3.80 0.36 -13.01
N LEU A 311 -4.15 -0.52 -12.06
CA LEU A 311 -3.25 -0.95 -10.99
C LEU A 311 -2.01 -1.70 -11.51
N GLU A 312 -2.13 -2.68 -12.42
CA GLU A 312 -0.98 -3.34 -13.05
C GLU A 312 -0.09 -2.33 -13.81
N THR A 313 -0.70 -1.36 -14.51
CA THR A 313 -0.01 -0.31 -15.26
C THR A 313 0.74 0.65 -14.33
N ILE A 314 0.12 1.08 -13.22
CA ILE A 314 0.75 1.94 -12.22
C ILE A 314 1.82 1.18 -11.43
N LEU A 315 1.62 -0.11 -11.17
CA LEU A 315 2.62 -0.98 -10.55
C LEU A 315 3.87 -1.15 -11.43
N ASP A 316 3.73 -1.17 -12.75
CA ASP A 316 4.89 -1.14 -13.62
C ASP A 316 5.51 0.27 -13.74
N ARG A 317 4.70 1.34 -13.77
CA ARG A 317 5.19 2.73 -13.68
C ARG A 317 6.01 3.00 -12.40
N VAL A 318 5.75 2.31 -11.28
CA VAL A 318 6.59 2.39 -10.04
C VAL A 318 7.70 1.34 -9.94
N THR A 319 7.79 0.38 -10.86
CA THR A 319 8.83 -0.65 -10.85
C THR A 319 10.24 -0.07 -10.69
N PRO A 320 10.65 1.02 -11.38
CA PRO A 320 11.95 1.64 -11.16
C PRO A 320 12.15 2.15 -9.71
N LEU A 321 11.17 2.88 -9.17
CA LEU A 321 11.20 3.46 -7.82
C LEU A 321 11.35 2.38 -6.73
N TYR A 322 10.62 1.28 -6.87
CA TYR A 322 10.61 0.18 -5.89
C TYR A 322 11.75 -0.82 -6.09
N LYS A 323 12.26 -0.98 -7.32
CA LYS A 323 13.50 -1.70 -7.57
C LYS A 323 14.69 -0.96 -6.94
N HIS A 324 14.87 0.33 -7.22
CA HIS A 324 15.95 1.11 -6.60
C HIS A 324 15.87 1.11 -5.07
N ARG A 325 14.67 1.16 -4.48
CA ARG A 325 14.49 1.00 -3.03
C ARG A 325 15.00 -0.34 -2.47
N MET A 326 15.00 -1.41 -3.26
CA MET A 326 15.63 -2.69 -2.87
C MET A 326 17.13 -2.70 -3.15
N ASP A 327 17.55 -2.16 -4.31
CA ASP A 327 18.95 -2.08 -4.72
C ASP A 327 19.79 -1.20 -3.76
N ASP A 328 19.18 -0.17 -3.15
CA ASP A 328 19.76 0.73 -2.13
C ASP A 328 20.03 0.03 -0.76
N LEU A 329 19.52 -1.19 -0.54
CA LEU A 329 19.62 -1.91 0.74
C LEU A 329 20.82 -2.87 0.77
N SER A 330 21.44 -3.01 1.95
CA SER A 330 22.44 -4.07 2.17
C SER A 330 21.81 -5.48 2.08
N ALA A 331 22.59 -6.50 1.71
CA ALA A 331 22.07 -7.87 1.49
C ALA A 331 21.24 -8.42 2.68
N GLN A 332 21.68 -8.19 3.92
CA GLN A 332 20.93 -8.56 5.13
C GLN A 332 19.58 -7.84 5.24
N GLN A 333 19.51 -6.57 4.82
CA GLN A 333 18.29 -5.79 4.78
C GLN A 333 17.37 -6.25 3.63
N GLN A 334 17.93 -6.60 2.47
CA GLN A 334 17.16 -7.17 1.35
C GLN A 334 16.46 -8.48 1.76
N GLU A 335 17.16 -9.40 2.45
CA GLU A 335 16.56 -10.65 2.96
C GLU A 335 15.44 -10.39 3.99
N ILE A 336 15.67 -9.46 4.93
CA ILE A 336 14.66 -9.09 5.95
C ILE A 336 13.44 -8.42 5.30
N VAL A 337 13.64 -7.51 4.34
CA VAL A 337 12.55 -6.85 3.62
C VAL A 337 11.80 -7.84 2.73
N HIS A 338 12.48 -8.78 2.07
CA HIS A 338 11.84 -9.89 1.35
C HIS A 338 10.94 -10.72 2.29
N ALA A 339 11.46 -11.14 3.45
CA ALA A 339 10.72 -11.95 4.42
C ALA A 339 9.45 -11.26 4.95
N ILE A 340 9.45 -9.92 5.04
CA ILE A 340 8.29 -9.12 5.44
C ILE A 340 7.36 -8.86 4.25
N ALA A 341 7.88 -8.49 3.08
CA ALA A 341 7.10 -8.15 1.89
C ALA A 341 6.40 -9.35 1.24
N MET A 342 6.87 -10.58 1.49
CA MET A 342 6.17 -11.82 1.14
C MET A 342 4.94 -12.13 2.03
N LYS A 343 4.64 -11.27 3.01
CA LYS A 343 3.42 -11.28 3.82
C LYS A 343 2.62 -10.00 3.56
N TRP A 344 1.30 -10.07 3.75
CA TRP A 344 0.47 -8.88 3.86
C TRP A 344 0.47 -8.38 5.31
N ASP A 345 0.12 -9.25 6.25
CA ASP A 345 0.05 -8.94 7.68
C ASP A 345 1.44 -8.81 8.32
N ALA A 346 1.52 -8.06 9.42
CA ALA A 346 2.79 -7.75 10.09
C ALA A 346 3.46 -8.99 10.74
N VAL A 347 4.78 -9.08 10.61
CA VAL A 347 5.59 -10.26 10.95
C VAL A 347 6.39 -10.04 12.23
N GLY A 348 6.43 -11.04 13.12
CA GLY A 348 7.20 -10.98 14.36
C GLY A 348 8.69 -11.28 14.17
N VAL A 349 9.56 -10.63 14.96
CA VAL A 349 11.04 -10.77 14.86
C VAL A 349 11.51 -12.24 14.83
N LYS A 350 10.89 -13.12 15.63
CA LYS A 350 11.20 -14.56 15.66
C LYS A 350 10.86 -15.30 14.35
N GLU A 351 9.80 -14.89 13.66
CA GLU A 351 9.44 -15.49 12.36
C GLU A 351 10.38 -14.97 11.27
N ILE A 352 10.72 -13.67 11.26
CA ILE A 352 11.70 -13.08 10.34
C ILE A 352 13.04 -13.82 10.49
N ALA A 353 13.57 -13.94 11.71
CA ALA A 353 14.80 -14.66 12.02
C ALA A 353 14.78 -16.14 11.56
N ARG A 354 13.63 -16.82 11.67
CA ARG A 354 13.44 -18.19 11.18
C ARG A 354 13.43 -18.28 9.64
N ILE A 355 12.90 -17.26 8.96
CA ILE A 355 12.84 -17.21 7.49
C ILE A 355 14.22 -16.88 6.90
N THR A 356 14.89 -15.83 7.38
CA THR A 356 16.21 -15.40 6.89
C THR A 356 17.37 -16.24 7.48
N ARG A 357 17.10 -17.11 8.46
CA ARG A 357 18.10 -17.89 9.22
C ARG A 357 19.12 -17.01 9.96
N MET A 358 18.79 -15.75 10.21
CA MET A 358 19.63 -14.79 10.90
C MET A 358 19.37 -14.78 12.41
N GLU A 359 20.40 -14.41 13.18
CA GLU A 359 20.27 -14.20 14.62
C GLU A 359 19.24 -13.11 14.98
N SER A 360 18.40 -13.37 15.98
CA SER A 360 17.31 -12.44 16.37
C SER A 360 17.85 -11.07 16.81
N LYS A 361 19.07 -11.01 17.34
CA LYS A 361 19.78 -9.76 17.68
C LYS A 361 20.19 -8.96 16.44
N ALA A 362 20.68 -9.65 15.39
CA ALA A 362 21.05 -9.02 14.12
C ALA A 362 19.80 -8.51 13.38
N VAL A 363 18.74 -9.33 13.31
CA VAL A 363 17.44 -8.92 12.75
C VAL A 363 16.89 -7.69 13.48
N SER A 364 16.95 -7.65 14.81
CA SER A 364 16.50 -6.49 15.59
C SER A 364 17.30 -5.21 15.33
N ALA A 365 18.60 -5.32 15.04
CA ALA A 365 19.43 -4.18 14.68
C ALA A 365 19.11 -3.65 13.27
N GLN A 366 18.99 -4.55 12.29
CA GLN A 366 18.64 -4.20 10.91
C GLN A 366 17.22 -3.62 10.82
N LEU A 367 16.24 -4.18 11.54
CA LEU A 367 14.88 -3.66 11.62
C LEU A 367 14.84 -2.22 12.15
N LYS A 368 15.74 -1.83 13.07
CA LYS A 368 15.83 -0.44 13.56
C LYS A 368 16.36 0.52 12.48
N GLN A 369 17.32 0.10 11.67
CA GLN A 369 17.78 0.90 10.52
C GLN A 369 16.70 1.02 9.44
N LEU A 370 15.97 -0.06 9.16
CA LEU A 370 14.84 -0.08 8.24
C LEU A 370 13.64 0.75 8.75
N GLU A 371 13.43 0.82 10.07
CA GLU A 371 12.43 1.68 10.73
C GLU A 371 12.82 3.17 10.61
N ASN A 372 14.08 3.52 10.89
CA ASN A 372 14.61 4.87 10.70
C ASN A 372 14.49 5.35 9.23
N ASN A 373 14.85 4.49 8.27
CA ASN A 373 14.77 4.77 6.83
C ASN A 373 13.36 4.60 6.24
N ARG A 374 12.33 4.41 7.09
CA ARG A 374 10.90 4.25 6.75
C ARG A 374 10.60 3.17 5.70
N ILE A 375 11.41 2.11 5.62
CA ILE A 375 11.14 0.94 4.78
C ILE A 375 10.11 0.02 5.46
N VAL A 376 10.22 -0.13 6.78
CA VAL A 376 9.30 -0.91 7.63
C VAL A 376 8.68 -0.05 8.72
N THR A 377 7.47 -0.40 9.14
CA THR A 377 6.76 0.23 10.26
C THR A 377 6.54 -0.78 11.38
N LYS A 378 6.84 -0.36 12.60
CA LYS A 378 6.78 -1.18 13.81
C LYS A 378 5.42 -1.07 14.50
N ILE A 379 4.66 -2.16 14.50
CA ILE A 379 3.43 -2.29 15.29
C ILE A 379 3.81 -2.64 16.73
N ARG A 380 3.57 -1.70 17.64
CA ARG A 380 3.82 -1.87 19.08
C ARG A 380 2.77 -2.79 19.71
N THR A 381 3.16 -3.41 20.81
CA THR A 381 2.43 -4.49 21.49
C THR A 381 2.61 -4.37 22.99
N ASN A 382 1.65 -4.87 23.77
CA ASN A 382 1.71 -4.88 25.25
C ASN A 382 2.80 -5.83 25.80
N ILE A 383 3.43 -6.62 24.93
CA ILE A 383 4.56 -7.51 25.23
C ILE A 383 5.82 -7.07 24.45
N LYS A 384 7.00 -7.51 24.89
CA LYS A 384 8.31 -7.22 24.26
C LYS A 384 8.44 -7.66 22.78
N ASN A 385 7.58 -8.56 22.30
CA ASN A 385 7.60 -9.07 20.94
C ASN A 385 6.73 -8.20 20.01
N HIS A 386 7.35 -7.24 19.35
CA HIS A 386 6.69 -6.36 18.37
C HIS A 386 6.60 -7.01 16.98
N PHE A 387 5.66 -6.52 16.16
CA PHE A 387 5.49 -6.92 14.77
C PHE A 387 5.95 -5.81 13.82
N TYR A 388 6.36 -6.19 12.62
CA TYR A 388 6.92 -5.31 11.60
C TYR A 388 6.25 -5.58 10.25
N GLN A 389 5.84 -4.53 9.55
CA GLN A 389 5.28 -4.61 8.20
C GLN A 389 6.02 -3.67 7.26
N ILE A 390 5.92 -3.88 5.94
CA ILE A 390 6.34 -2.86 4.97
C ILE A 390 5.51 -1.59 5.21
N ASN A 391 6.21 -0.45 5.32
CA ASN A 391 5.59 0.84 5.61
C ASN A 391 4.56 1.21 4.54
N GLU A 392 5.05 1.47 3.32
CA GLU A 392 4.21 1.78 2.16
C GLU A 392 3.55 0.50 1.65
N ARG A 393 2.25 0.34 1.89
CA ARG A 393 1.52 -0.88 1.51
C ARG A 393 1.51 -1.10 0.00
N PHE A 394 1.59 -0.03 -0.80
CA PHE A 394 1.69 -0.13 -2.26
C PHE A 394 2.99 -0.81 -2.73
N PHE A 395 4.10 -0.58 -2.01
CA PHE A 395 5.35 -1.32 -2.22
C PHE A 395 5.20 -2.81 -1.83
N ASN A 396 4.39 -3.11 -0.79
CA ASN A 396 4.04 -4.49 -0.44
C ASN A 396 3.21 -5.19 -1.54
N ILE A 397 2.27 -4.48 -2.18
CA ILE A 397 1.45 -4.98 -3.31
C ILE A 397 2.35 -5.33 -4.49
N TRP A 398 3.19 -4.38 -4.92
CA TRP A 398 4.17 -4.58 -5.99
C TRP A 398 5.03 -5.83 -5.75
N TYR A 399 5.50 -6.00 -4.51
CA TYR A 399 6.33 -7.14 -4.13
C TYR A 399 5.57 -8.47 -4.20
N LEU A 400 4.33 -8.52 -3.70
CA LEU A 400 3.49 -9.73 -3.71
C LEU A 400 3.11 -10.15 -5.14
N MET A 401 2.81 -9.21 -6.03
CA MET A 401 2.50 -9.51 -7.43
C MET A 401 3.72 -10.06 -8.18
N ARG A 402 4.89 -9.40 -8.03
CA ARG A 402 6.14 -9.74 -8.72
C ARG A 402 6.83 -11.00 -8.18
N TYR A 403 6.85 -11.22 -6.87
CA TYR A 403 7.64 -12.29 -6.22
C TYR A 403 6.82 -13.42 -5.56
N GLY A 404 5.51 -13.24 -5.36
CA GLY A 404 4.66 -14.33 -4.86
C GLY A 404 4.66 -15.54 -5.81
N ARG A 405 4.51 -16.74 -5.27
CA ARG A 405 4.38 -17.96 -6.09
C ARG A 405 2.97 -18.02 -6.69
N ARG A 406 2.81 -18.71 -7.84
CA ARG A 406 1.51 -18.78 -8.55
C ARG A 406 0.39 -19.30 -7.63
N LYS A 407 0.63 -20.42 -6.95
CA LYS A 407 -0.33 -21.10 -6.04
C LYS A 407 -0.38 -20.53 -4.61
N GLU A 408 0.16 -19.35 -4.33
CA GLU A 408 0.08 -18.72 -3.01
C GLU A 408 -1.14 -17.79 -2.89
N ARG A 409 -2.11 -18.14 -2.02
CA ARG A 409 -3.30 -17.31 -1.71
C ARG A 409 -2.94 -15.86 -1.31
N ASN A 410 -1.71 -15.61 -0.86
CA ASN A 410 -1.17 -14.27 -0.59
C ASN A 410 -1.26 -13.32 -1.81
N LYS A 411 -1.24 -13.84 -3.05
CA LYS A 411 -1.40 -13.04 -4.29
C LYS A 411 -2.78 -12.39 -4.43
N VAL A 412 -3.79 -12.97 -3.80
CA VAL A 412 -5.17 -12.49 -3.87
C VAL A 412 -5.53 -11.71 -2.60
N LEU A 413 -4.98 -12.12 -1.44
CA LEU A 413 -5.30 -11.51 -0.14
C LEU A 413 -5.07 -9.99 -0.09
N TRP A 414 -4.00 -9.46 -0.69
CA TRP A 414 -3.78 -8.01 -0.71
C TRP A 414 -4.83 -7.28 -1.58
N LEU A 415 -5.32 -7.91 -2.65
CA LEU A 415 -6.33 -7.33 -3.55
C LEU A 415 -7.71 -7.34 -2.91
N VAL A 416 -8.05 -8.40 -2.18
CA VAL A 416 -9.22 -8.43 -1.27
C VAL A 416 -9.13 -7.27 -0.28
N ARG A 417 -8.00 -7.14 0.43
CA ARG A 417 -7.78 -6.08 1.42
C ARG A 417 -7.74 -4.68 0.80
N PHE A 418 -7.33 -4.53 -0.46
CA PHE A 418 -7.46 -3.29 -1.20
C PHE A 418 -8.94 -2.99 -1.46
N LEU A 419 -9.67 -3.89 -2.10
CA LEU A 419 -11.08 -3.74 -2.45
C LEU A 419 -11.98 -3.48 -1.23
N GLU A 420 -11.79 -4.22 -0.12
CA GLU A 420 -12.52 -4.03 1.16
C GLU A 420 -12.31 -2.64 1.81
N ASN A 421 -11.16 -1.98 1.56
CA ASN A 421 -10.85 -0.66 2.12
C ASN A 421 -11.06 0.48 1.10
N TRP A 422 -11.20 0.16 -0.19
CA TRP A 422 -11.32 1.11 -1.29
C TRP A 422 -12.76 1.29 -1.78
N CYS A 423 -13.58 0.24 -1.65
CA CYS A 423 -14.95 0.19 -2.15
C CYS A 423 -15.94 -0.11 -1.03
N ASN A 424 -17.11 0.53 -1.09
CA ASN A 424 -18.28 0.11 -0.34
C ASN A 424 -18.93 -1.14 -0.98
N ARG A 425 -19.93 -1.73 -0.33
CA ARG A 425 -20.57 -2.98 -0.81
C ARG A 425 -21.24 -2.85 -2.18
N GLU A 426 -21.88 -1.72 -2.46
CA GLU A 426 -22.55 -1.49 -3.74
C GLU A 426 -21.51 -1.34 -4.85
N GLU A 427 -20.41 -0.61 -4.60
CA GLU A 427 -19.27 -0.53 -5.53
C GLU A 427 -18.62 -1.90 -5.81
N LEU A 428 -18.52 -2.78 -4.80
CA LEU A 428 -18.03 -4.16 -4.98
C LEU A 428 -18.97 -5.00 -5.86
N ILE A 429 -20.28 -4.84 -5.72
CA ILE A 429 -21.29 -5.52 -6.53
C ILE A 429 -21.21 -5.02 -7.98
N THR A 430 -21.27 -3.71 -8.22
CA THR A 430 -21.15 -3.11 -9.56
C THR A 430 -19.87 -3.53 -10.26
N ARG A 431 -18.73 -3.56 -9.55
CA ARG A 431 -17.45 -4.06 -10.08
C ARG A 431 -17.50 -5.54 -10.47
N ALA A 432 -18.13 -6.39 -9.66
CA ALA A 432 -18.31 -7.80 -9.99
C ALA A 432 -19.28 -8.01 -11.17
N GLU A 433 -20.32 -7.20 -11.30
CA GLU A 433 -21.22 -7.22 -12.47
C GLU A 433 -20.53 -6.75 -13.75
N HIS A 434 -19.74 -5.67 -13.71
CA HIS A 434 -18.93 -5.20 -14.83
C HIS A 434 -17.89 -6.25 -15.26
N HIS A 435 -17.22 -6.89 -14.30
CA HIS A 435 -16.30 -8.00 -14.56
C HIS A 435 -17.00 -9.19 -15.23
N VAL A 436 -18.19 -9.59 -14.74
CA VAL A 436 -19.03 -10.63 -15.39
C VAL A 436 -19.42 -10.25 -16.83
N GLN A 437 -19.74 -8.98 -17.11
CA GLN A 437 -20.04 -8.53 -18.47
C GLN A 437 -18.80 -8.61 -19.39
N ALA A 438 -17.63 -8.18 -18.91
CA ALA A 438 -16.40 -8.21 -19.69
C ALA A 438 -15.82 -9.63 -19.88
N LEU A 439 -15.98 -10.53 -18.90
CA LEU A 439 -15.76 -11.97 -19.05
C LEU A 439 -16.65 -12.56 -20.16
N ARG A 440 -17.93 -12.19 -20.20
CA ARG A 440 -18.87 -12.63 -21.26
C ARG A 440 -18.46 -12.16 -22.65
N LYS A 441 -17.95 -10.93 -22.77
CA LYS A 441 -17.41 -10.37 -24.02
C LYS A 441 -16.09 -11.01 -24.47
N GLY A 442 -15.40 -11.77 -23.61
CA GLY A 442 -14.11 -12.40 -23.93
C GLY A 442 -12.89 -11.46 -23.98
N MET A 443 -13.09 -10.16 -23.77
CA MET A 443 -12.08 -9.10 -23.95
C MET A 443 -11.07 -8.98 -22.79
N ILE A 444 -11.13 -9.86 -21.78
CA ILE A 444 -10.24 -9.86 -20.61
C ILE A 444 -9.03 -10.79 -20.80
N TYR A 445 -7.86 -10.34 -20.36
CA TYR A 445 -6.65 -11.16 -20.19
C TYR A 445 -6.79 -12.19 -19.07
N GLU A 446 -6.42 -13.44 -19.33
CA GLU A 446 -6.66 -14.62 -18.49
C GLU A 446 -6.18 -14.46 -17.04
N ARG A 447 -5.07 -13.75 -16.85
CA ARG A 447 -4.50 -13.39 -15.55
C ARG A 447 -5.39 -12.43 -14.74
N HIS A 448 -5.90 -11.38 -15.39
CA HIS A 448 -6.85 -10.43 -14.81
C HIS A 448 -8.17 -11.16 -14.50
N ALA A 449 -8.65 -12.00 -15.43
CA ALA A 449 -9.84 -12.82 -15.23
C ALA A 449 -9.76 -13.67 -13.95
N LEU A 450 -8.66 -14.41 -13.77
CA LEU A 450 -8.41 -15.22 -12.57
C LEU A 450 -8.32 -14.38 -11.30
N PHE A 451 -7.42 -13.38 -11.24
CA PHE A 451 -7.15 -12.65 -10.00
C PHE A 451 -8.33 -11.78 -9.53
N MET A 452 -9.04 -11.11 -10.45
CA MET A 452 -10.23 -10.34 -10.08
C MET A 452 -11.37 -11.24 -9.62
N THR A 453 -11.60 -12.38 -10.27
CA THR A 453 -12.61 -13.35 -9.83
C THR A 453 -12.29 -13.94 -8.46
N GLU A 454 -11.06 -14.32 -8.18
CA GLU A 454 -10.66 -14.84 -6.86
C GLU A 454 -10.77 -13.78 -5.77
N ALA A 455 -10.36 -12.53 -6.04
CA ALA A 455 -10.46 -11.46 -5.05
C ALA A 455 -11.91 -11.05 -4.77
N LEU A 456 -12.71 -10.77 -5.81
CA LEU A 456 -14.12 -10.43 -5.63
C LEU A 456 -14.92 -11.56 -4.99
N SER A 457 -14.55 -12.82 -5.23
CA SER A 457 -15.21 -13.97 -4.58
C SER A 457 -14.95 -14.05 -3.08
N LEU A 458 -13.92 -13.37 -2.57
CA LEU A 458 -13.55 -13.27 -1.15
C LEU A 458 -14.08 -11.99 -0.48
N THR A 459 -14.78 -11.09 -1.19
CA THR A 459 -15.46 -9.91 -0.61
C THR A 459 -16.97 -10.14 -0.42
N ASP A 460 -17.68 -9.17 0.15
CA ASP A 460 -19.11 -9.26 0.51
C ASP A 460 -20.07 -9.08 -0.70
N ILE A 461 -19.84 -9.85 -1.78
CA ILE A 461 -20.74 -9.95 -2.94
C ILE A 461 -21.78 -11.07 -2.77
N PRO A 462 -22.96 -11.00 -3.42
CA PRO A 462 -23.95 -12.07 -3.41
C PRO A 462 -23.44 -13.42 -3.94
N GLU A 463 -23.88 -14.52 -3.33
CA GLU A 463 -23.44 -15.88 -3.69
C GLU A 463 -23.75 -16.27 -5.15
N ASP A 464 -24.91 -15.87 -5.67
CA ASP A 464 -25.25 -16.11 -7.09
C ASP A 464 -24.36 -15.32 -8.06
N LEU A 465 -23.91 -14.12 -7.66
CA LEU A 465 -22.95 -13.33 -8.44
C LEU A 465 -21.54 -13.96 -8.37
N GLN A 466 -21.12 -14.42 -7.19
CA GLN A 466 -19.89 -15.21 -7.01
C GLN A 466 -19.88 -16.46 -7.92
N TYR A 467 -20.98 -17.22 -7.92
CA TYR A 467 -21.14 -18.41 -8.74
C TYR A 467 -21.12 -18.11 -10.25
N VAL A 468 -21.86 -17.11 -10.71
CA VAL A 468 -21.86 -16.69 -12.12
C VAL A 468 -20.46 -16.23 -12.55
N MET A 469 -19.78 -15.44 -11.73
CA MET A 469 -18.44 -14.93 -12.01
C MET A 469 -17.40 -16.06 -12.14
N ILE A 470 -17.37 -17.00 -11.19
CA ILE A 470 -16.47 -18.18 -11.27
C ILE A 470 -16.79 -19.03 -12.52
N ARG A 471 -18.07 -19.19 -12.86
CA ARG A 471 -18.50 -19.93 -14.06
C ARG A 471 -18.02 -19.27 -15.36
N GLU A 472 -18.20 -17.96 -15.52
CA GLU A 472 -17.76 -17.24 -16.73
C GLU A 472 -16.22 -17.18 -16.84
N THR A 473 -15.50 -17.06 -15.72
CA THR A 473 -14.04 -17.17 -15.73
C THR A 473 -13.58 -18.57 -16.11
N ARG A 474 -14.22 -19.63 -15.59
CA ARG A 474 -13.90 -21.01 -15.98
C ARG A 474 -14.15 -21.25 -17.48
N ARG A 475 -15.25 -20.70 -18.03
CA ARG A 475 -15.54 -20.71 -19.47
C ARG A 475 -14.41 -20.06 -20.27
N LEU A 476 -14.04 -18.82 -19.96
CA LEU A 476 -12.99 -18.07 -20.66
C LEU A 476 -11.61 -18.76 -20.58
N LEU A 477 -11.22 -19.27 -19.41
CA LEU A 477 -9.94 -19.98 -19.23
C LEU A 477 -9.89 -21.32 -19.98
N THR A 478 -11.04 -21.98 -20.16
CA THR A 478 -11.19 -23.21 -20.95
C THR A 478 -11.14 -22.90 -22.45
N GLU A 479 -11.88 -21.88 -22.91
CA GLU A 479 -11.91 -21.44 -24.31
C GLU A 479 -10.52 -21.00 -24.81
N LYS A 480 -9.70 -20.42 -23.93
CA LYS A 480 -8.30 -20.04 -24.22
C LYS A 480 -7.26 -21.13 -23.91
N ASN A 481 -7.68 -22.32 -23.46
CA ASN A 481 -6.82 -23.49 -23.21
C ASN A 481 -5.57 -23.19 -22.34
N THR A 482 -5.76 -22.60 -21.16
CA THR A 482 -4.67 -22.10 -20.31
C THR A 482 -4.34 -22.97 -19.09
N ASP A 483 -3.08 -22.93 -18.64
CA ASP A 483 -2.61 -23.58 -17.40
C ASP A 483 -3.20 -22.96 -16.11
N LEU A 484 -3.83 -21.78 -16.24
CA LEU A 484 -4.51 -21.05 -15.16
C LEU A 484 -5.85 -21.68 -14.74
N LEU A 485 -6.41 -22.60 -15.53
CA LEU A 485 -7.68 -23.28 -15.21
C LEU A 485 -7.62 -24.05 -13.88
N ASP A 486 -6.47 -24.68 -13.60
CA ASP A 486 -6.18 -25.41 -12.35
C ASP A 486 -5.97 -24.50 -11.13
N GLU A 487 -5.82 -23.18 -11.33
CA GLU A 487 -5.64 -22.20 -10.24
C GLU A 487 -6.97 -21.53 -9.84
N LEU A 488 -8.05 -21.71 -10.61
CA LEU A 488 -9.39 -21.18 -10.29
C LEU A 488 -10.13 -22.08 -9.30
N SER A 489 -10.37 -21.58 -8.09
CA SER A 489 -11.13 -22.29 -7.07
C SER A 489 -12.61 -22.45 -7.43
N LYS A 490 -13.26 -23.44 -6.82
CA LYS A 490 -14.71 -23.62 -6.88
C LYS A 490 -15.47 -22.44 -6.27
N SER A 491 -16.75 -22.27 -6.63
CA SER A 491 -17.65 -21.37 -5.89
C SER A 491 -18.12 -22.02 -4.58
N ASP A 492 -18.64 -21.21 -3.67
CA ASP A 492 -19.20 -21.71 -2.41
C ASP A 492 -20.39 -22.63 -2.68
N LYS A 493 -21.21 -22.30 -3.69
CA LYS A 493 -22.34 -23.12 -4.19
C LYS A 493 -21.89 -24.49 -4.73
N GLU A 494 -20.76 -24.55 -5.45
CA GLU A 494 -20.16 -25.83 -5.89
C GLU A 494 -19.62 -26.65 -4.71
N LEU A 495 -19.03 -25.98 -3.71
CA LEU A 495 -18.48 -26.62 -2.51
C LEU A 495 -19.59 -27.14 -1.58
N TYR A 496 -20.72 -26.44 -1.44
CA TYR A 496 -21.92 -26.93 -0.75
C TYR A 496 -22.49 -28.19 -1.41
N ASN A 497 -22.61 -28.20 -2.75
CA ASN A 497 -23.10 -29.37 -3.49
C ASN A 497 -22.15 -30.57 -3.33
N ALA A 498 -20.83 -30.33 -3.39
CA ALA A 498 -19.82 -31.38 -3.15
C ALA A 498 -19.86 -31.89 -1.69
N PHE A 499 -20.01 -30.99 -0.71
CA PHE A 499 -20.21 -31.36 0.70
C PHE A 499 -21.45 -32.26 0.90
N ALA A 500 -22.60 -31.90 0.33
CA ALA A 500 -23.82 -32.69 0.42
C ALA A 500 -23.66 -34.08 -0.22
N HIS A 501 -23.00 -34.16 -1.37
CA HIS A 501 -22.67 -35.41 -2.06
C HIS A 501 -21.76 -36.31 -1.21
N PHE A 502 -20.62 -35.81 -0.73
CA PHE A 502 -19.70 -36.60 0.11
C PHE A 502 -20.34 -37.00 1.45
N CYS A 503 -21.23 -36.18 2.03
CA CYS A 503 -22.03 -36.60 3.18
C CYS A 503 -22.97 -37.78 2.87
N SER A 504 -23.56 -37.84 1.67
CA SER A 504 -24.40 -38.97 1.26
C SER A 504 -23.60 -40.26 1.02
N GLU A 505 -22.33 -40.15 0.63
CA GLU A 505 -21.40 -41.27 0.49
C GLU A 505 -20.69 -41.65 1.81
N ASN A 506 -20.84 -40.82 2.85
CA ASN A 506 -20.14 -40.92 4.15
C ASN A 506 -18.62 -40.63 4.12
N ASP A 507 -18.11 -40.01 3.05
CA ASP A 507 -16.75 -39.44 3.04
C ASP A 507 -16.71 -38.11 3.81
N TYR A 508 -16.71 -38.22 5.14
CA TYR A 508 -16.63 -37.08 6.03
C TYR A 508 -15.29 -36.32 5.93
N GLY A 509 -14.23 -36.94 5.38
CA GLY A 509 -12.95 -36.31 5.13
C GLY A 509 -13.02 -35.28 3.99
N GLN A 510 -13.57 -35.68 2.84
CA GLN A 510 -13.81 -34.76 1.72
C GLN A 510 -14.94 -33.78 2.04
N ALA A 511 -16.00 -34.19 2.75
CA ALA A 511 -17.05 -33.28 3.19
C ALA A 511 -16.48 -32.14 4.05
N LEU A 512 -15.63 -32.46 5.04
CA LEU A 512 -14.94 -31.47 5.87
C LEU A 512 -14.01 -30.58 5.04
N LYS A 513 -13.26 -31.16 4.10
CA LYS A 513 -12.39 -30.37 3.20
C LYS A 513 -13.18 -29.32 2.42
N ASN A 514 -14.33 -29.68 1.83
CA ASN A 514 -15.16 -28.72 1.09
C ASN A 514 -15.72 -27.62 2.02
N LEU A 515 -16.20 -27.97 3.24
CA LEU A 515 -16.62 -26.96 4.24
C LEU A 515 -15.48 -26.02 4.67
N LEU A 516 -14.25 -26.52 4.76
CA LEU A 516 -13.07 -25.72 5.07
C LEU A 516 -12.67 -24.79 3.91
N GLU A 517 -12.98 -25.14 2.67
CA GLU A 517 -12.70 -24.33 1.47
C GLU A 517 -13.75 -23.24 1.19
N ILE A 518 -15.02 -23.40 1.58
CA ILE A 518 -16.10 -22.38 1.39
C ILE A 518 -15.65 -21.00 1.92
N ARG A 519 -15.80 -19.92 1.14
CA ARG A 519 -15.40 -18.57 1.54
C ARG A 519 -16.37 -17.97 2.55
N ASN A 520 -17.68 -18.00 2.27
CA ASN A 520 -18.72 -17.51 3.18
C ASN A 520 -18.94 -18.46 4.39
N LYS A 521 -18.22 -18.22 5.49
CA LYS A 521 -18.35 -18.98 6.75
C LYS A 521 -19.60 -18.61 7.55
N THR A 522 -20.77 -18.92 6.97
CA THR A 522 -22.06 -18.84 7.67
C THR A 522 -22.06 -19.64 8.98
N GLY A 523 -22.94 -19.29 9.92
CA GLY A 523 -23.06 -20.05 11.17
C GLY A 523 -23.41 -21.53 10.94
N PHE A 524 -24.14 -21.85 9.86
CA PHE A 524 -24.41 -23.23 9.44
C PHE A 524 -23.12 -23.96 9.00
N VAL A 525 -22.30 -23.35 8.13
CA VAL A 525 -21.00 -23.92 7.70
C VAL A 525 -20.10 -24.16 8.91
N GLN A 526 -20.02 -23.20 9.83
CA GLN A 526 -19.25 -23.34 11.07
C GLN A 526 -19.79 -24.48 11.95
N GLY A 527 -21.11 -24.58 12.10
CA GLY A 527 -21.76 -25.65 12.86
C GLY A 527 -21.45 -27.03 12.27
N MET A 528 -21.64 -27.22 10.96
CA MET A 528 -21.33 -28.49 10.29
C MET A 528 -19.82 -28.81 10.30
N THR A 529 -18.95 -27.79 10.25
CA THR A 529 -17.50 -27.98 10.40
C THR A 529 -17.16 -28.52 11.79
N GLY A 530 -17.77 -27.97 12.85
CA GLY A 530 -17.62 -28.47 14.21
C GLY A 530 -18.13 -29.91 14.38
N PHE A 531 -19.28 -30.22 13.79
CA PHE A 531 -19.88 -31.55 13.81
C PHE A 531 -19.00 -32.62 13.15
N LEU A 532 -18.35 -32.31 12.02
CA LEU A 532 -17.40 -33.24 11.40
C LEU A 532 -16.09 -33.38 12.21
N TYR A 533 -15.63 -32.34 12.91
CA TYR A 533 -14.50 -32.48 13.85
C TYR A 533 -14.84 -33.35 15.08
N GLU A 534 -16.06 -33.24 15.61
CA GLU A 534 -16.60 -34.10 16.67
C GLU A 534 -16.69 -35.56 16.19
N LEU A 535 -17.42 -35.81 15.11
CA LEU A 535 -17.79 -37.15 14.63
C LEU A 535 -16.61 -37.92 14.00
N HIS A 536 -15.88 -37.29 13.08
CA HIS A 536 -14.86 -37.98 12.26
C HIS A 536 -13.46 -37.93 12.90
N HIS A 537 -13.09 -36.81 13.52
CA HIS A 537 -11.74 -36.61 14.08
C HIS A 537 -11.65 -36.76 15.60
N ARG A 538 -12.77 -36.72 16.33
CA ARG A 538 -12.82 -36.59 17.80
C ARG A 538 -11.97 -35.42 18.32
N ASP A 539 -11.87 -34.36 17.53
CA ASP A 539 -11.16 -33.13 17.89
C ASP A 539 -12.13 -32.17 18.57
N PHE A 540 -12.44 -32.48 19.83
CA PHE A 540 -13.44 -31.76 20.61
C PHE A 540 -13.06 -30.30 20.86
N ILE A 541 -11.76 -29.96 20.84
CA ILE A 541 -11.27 -28.58 20.96
C ILE A 541 -11.58 -27.78 19.70
N LYS A 542 -11.38 -28.36 18.49
CA LYS A 542 -11.85 -27.73 17.26
C LYS A 542 -13.37 -27.68 17.20
N ALA A 543 -14.07 -28.74 17.60
CA ALA A 543 -15.55 -28.77 17.61
C ALA A 543 -16.13 -27.66 18.51
N GLU A 544 -15.65 -27.52 19.75
CA GLU A 544 -15.99 -26.41 20.65
C GLU A 544 -15.79 -25.04 19.98
N ALA A 545 -14.61 -24.80 19.40
CA ALA A 545 -14.28 -23.53 18.75
C ALA A 545 -15.22 -23.22 17.56
N TYR A 546 -15.53 -24.21 16.73
CA TYR A 546 -16.44 -24.05 15.59
C TYR A 546 -17.90 -23.88 16.02
N TYR A 547 -18.36 -24.56 17.07
CA TYR A 547 -19.70 -24.36 17.63
C TYR A 547 -19.87 -23.00 18.30
N LEU A 548 -18.85 -22.50 19.00
CA LEU A 548 -18.87 -21.14 19.57
C LEU A 548 -18.85 -20.06 18.48
N LEU A 549 -18.15 -20.29 17.37
CA LEU A 549 -18.22 -19.43 16.18
C LEU A 549 -19.63 -19.46 15.55
N ALA A 550 -20.20 -20.65 15.35
CA ALA A 550 -21.54 -20.83 14.80
C ALA A 550 -22.61 -20.06 15.61
N LEU A 551 -22.55 -20.20 16.94
CA LEU A 551 -23.41 -19.50 17.88
C LEU A 551 -23.22 -17.97 17.84
N LYS A 552 -21.97 -17.49 17.71
CA LYS A 552 -21.67 -16.06 17.52
C LYS A 552 -22.25 -15.54 16.21
N ASN A 553 -22.26 -16.36 15.16
CA ASN A 553 -22.88 -16.08 13.86
C ASN A 553 -24.38 -16.44 13.82
N GLY A 554 -25.04 -16.54 14.99
CA GLY A 554 -26.50 -16.70 15.12
C GLY A 554 -27.05 -18.10 14.85
N TYR A 555 -26.20 -19.08 14.53
CA TYR A 555 -26.64 -20.44 14.26
C TYR A 555 -26.62 -21.31 15.51
N ASN A 556 -27.81 -21.61 16.02
CA ASN A 556 -28.01 -22.21 17.32
C ASN A 556 -28.15 -23.74 17.30
N GLY A 557 -28.17 -24.37 16.11
CA GLY A 557 -28.45 -25.81 15.97
C GLY A 557 -27.51 -26.73 16.75
N MET A 558 -26.27 -26.29 16.97
CA MET A 558 -25.22 -27.07 17.64
C MET A 558 -25.16 -26.89 19.17
N LEU A 559 -26.10 -26.14 19.79
CA LEU A 559 -26.09 -25.90 21.24
C LEU A 559 -26.13 -27.21 22.06
N SER A 560 -26.86 -28.23 21.59
CA SER A 560 -26.97 -29.53 22.26
C SER A 560 -25.68 -30.37 22.17
N ASN A 561 -24.97 -30.30 21.04
CA ASN A 561 -23.67 -30.96 20.84
C ASN A 561 -22.58 -30.26 21.67
N LEU A 562 -22.51 -28.92 21.62
CA LEU A 562 -21.60 -28.13 22.45
C LEU A 562 -21.80 -28.39 23.95
N ALA A 563 -23.05 -28.47 24.40
CA ALA A 563 -23.36 -28.84 25.78
C ALA A 563 -22.93 -30.29 26.11
N GLY A 564 -23.07 -31.23 25.17
CA GLY A 564 -22.61 -32.60 25.30
C GLY A 564 -21.08 -32.72 25.44
N ILE A 565 -20.31 -31.98 24.63
CA ILE A 565 -18.84 -31.92 24.76
C ILE A 565 -18.43 -31.40 26.15
N TYR A 566 -19.14 -30.41 26.69
CA TYR A 566 -18.91 -29.96 28.07
C TYR A 566 -19.36 -30.99 29.13
N GLU A 567 -20.39 -31.79 28.88
CA GLU A 567 -20.85 -32.86 29.77
C GLU A 567 -19.83 -34.01 29.84
N THR A 568 -19.37 -34.53 28.69
CA THR A 568 -18.60 -35.79 28.62
C THR A 568 -17.09 -35.59 28.52
N GLU A 569 -16.61 -34.72 27.63
CA GLU A 569 -15.19 -34.64 27.28
C GLU A 569 -14.42 -33.64 28.15
N PHE A 570 -15.04 -32.51 28.49
CA PHE A 570 -14.42 -31.47 29.32
C PHE A 570 -14.89 -31.46 30.78
N ASN A 571 -15.95 -32.21 31.12
CA ASN A 571 -16.52 -32.32 32.47
C ASN A 571 -16.84 -30.93 33.12
N ASP A 572 -17.17 -29.94 32.30
CA ASP A 572 -17.58 -28.59 32.73
C ASP A 572 -19.11 -28.54 32.79
N LEU A 573 -19.65 -29.20 33.81
CA LEU A 573 -21.09 -29.36 34.00
C LEU A 573 -21.84 -28.03 34.08
N LYS A 574 -21.18 -26.94 34.49
CA LYS A 574 -21.74 -25.59 34.54
C LYS A 574 -21.91 -24.99 33.14
N LYS A 575 -20.95 -25.21 32.23
CA LYS A 575 -21.13 -24.86 30.81
C LYS A 575 -22.14 -25.79 30.14
N ALA A 576 -22.13 -27.09 30.42
CA ALA A 576 -23.13 -28.04 29.90
C ALA A 576 -24.55 -27.60 30.26
N GLU A 577 -24.82 -27.33 31.54
CA GLU A 577 -26.09 -26.78 32.04
C GLU A 577 -26.48 -25.47 31.33
N LYS A 578 -25.53 -24.53 31.19
CA LYS A 578 -25.76 -23.25 30.49
C LYS A 578 -26.18 -23.46 29.04
N PHE A 579 -25.45 -24.27 28.27
CA PHE A 579 -25.73 -24.46 26.84
C PHE A 579 -26.97 -25.34 26.60
N TYR A 580 -27.25 -26.33 27.46
CA TYR A 580 -28.53 -27.05 27.43
C TYR A 580 -29.71 -26.14 27.79
N LEU A 581 -29.59 -25.22 28.76
CA LEU A 581 -30.62 -24.21 29.05
C LEU A 581 -30.83 -23.24 27.86
N MET A 582 -29.79 -22.93 27.09
CA MET A 582 -29.92 -22.15 25.86
C MET A 582 -30.62 -22.93 24.74
N ALA A 583 -30.36 -24.24 24.61
CA ALA A 583 -31.01 -25.12 23.65
C ALA A 583 -32.49 -25.37 23.99
N PHE A 584 -32.82 -25.55 25.29
CA PHE A 584 -34.20 -25.65 25.79
C PHE A 584 -35.03 -24.42 25.42
N LYS A 585 -34.49 -23.21 25.60
CA LYS A 585 -35.16 -21.95 25.21
C LYS A 585 -35.46 -21.83 23.72
N GLN A 586 -34.90 -22.73 22.88
CA GLN A 586 -35.15 -22.81 21.44
C GLN A 586 -35.91 -24.09 21.05
N GLY A 587 -36.51 -24.78 22.02
CA GLY A 587 -37.36 -25.96 21.79
C GLY A 587 -36.60 -27.25 21.46
N ASN A 588 -35.28 -27.32 21.65
CA ASN A 588 -34.51 -28.53 21.36
C ASN A 588 -34.80 -29.62 22.42
N VAL A 589 -35.73 -30.53 22.11
CA VAL A 589 -36.26 -31.53 23.06
C VAL A 589 -35.18 -32.45 23.64
N SER A 590 -34.19 -32.83 22.82
CA SER A 590 -33.05 -33.66 23.26
C SER A 590 -32.21 -32.97 24.34
N ALA A 591 -32.01 -31.65 24.25
CA ALA A 591 -31.37 -30.87 25.31
C ALA A 591 -32.17 -30.84 26.61
N ILE A 592 -33.51 -30.85 26.54
CA ILE A 592 -34.36 -30.85 27.75
C ILE A 592 -34.16 -32.16 28.53
N TYR A 593 -34.17 -33.29 27.83
CA TYR A 593 -33.92 -34.60 28.44
C TYR A 593 -32.48 -34.72 28.99
N ARG A 594 -31.48 -34.25 28.26
CA ARG A 594 -30.08 -34.18 28.75
C ARG A 594 -29.95 -33.31 30.00
N LEU A 595 -30.56 -32.13 30.01
CA LEU A 595 -30.57 -31.23 31.16
C LEU A 595 -31.23 -31.87 32.39
N ALA A 596 -32.32 -32.62 32.20
CA ALA A 596 -32.94 -33.37 33.28
C ALA A 596 -32.03 -34.45 33.85
N LEU A 597 -31.37 -35.24 33.00
CA LEU A 597 -30.38 -36.24 33.42
C LEU A 597 -29.18 -35.59 34.14
N LEU A 598 -28.71 -34.43 33.70
CA LEU A 598 -27.66 -33.67 34.37
C LEU A 598 -28.10 -33.23 35.79
N TYR A 599 -29.33 -32.71 35.93
CA TYR A 599 -29.87 -32.36 37.24
C TYR A 599 -30.08 -33.57 38.16
N GLN A 600 -30.57 -34.70 37.64
CA GLN A 600 -30.77 -35.94 38.39
C GLN A 600 -29.43 -36.55 38.84
N ASN A 601 -28.51 -36.74 37.90
CA ASN A 601 -27.33 -37.59 38.09
C ASN A 601 -26.16 -36.84 38.72
N ALA A 602 -25.85 -35.63 38.26
CA ALA A 602 -24.71 -34.86 38.77
C ALA A 602 -25.12 -33.93 39.91
N TYR A 603 -26.17 -33.13 39.72
CA TYR A 603 -26.59 -32.14 40.73
C TYR A 603 -27.55 -32.66 41.81
N LYS A 604 -27.98 -33.94 41.72
CA LYS A 604 -28.91 -34.61 42.66
C LYS A 604 -30.19 -33.82 42.96
N ASN A 605 -30.67 -33.04 41.98
CA ASN A 605 -31.81 -32.14 42.11
C ASN A 605 -33.03 -32.72 41.39
N ASN A 606 -33.67 -33.71 42.01
CA ASN A 606 -34.85 -34.39 41.45
C ASN A 606 -35.99 -33.42 41.12
N LYS A 607 -36.18 -32.34 41.90
CA LYS A 607 -37.21 -31.32 41.61
C LYS A 607 -37.00 -30.61 40.27
N LYS A 608 -35.77 -30.22 39.95
CA LYS A 608 -35.43 -29.68 38.62
C LYS A 608 -35.50 -30.76 37.54
N ALA A 609 -35.01 -31.98 37.83
CA ALA A 609 -35.06 -33.08 36.87
C ALA A 609 -36.49 -33.40 36.43
N ILE A 610 -37.43 -33.53 37.38
CA ILE A 610 -38.86 -33.73 37.15
C ILE A 610 -39.42 -32.62 36.26
N HIS A 611 -39.21 -31.34 36.60
CA HIS A 611 -39.70 -30.20 35.82
C HIS A 611 -39.22 -30.21 34.35
N PHE A 612 -37.96 -30.58 34.09
CA PHE A 612 -37.47 -30.71 32.71
C PHE A 612 -37.96 -31.99 32.02
N LEU A 613 -38.15 -33.10 32.74
CA LEU A 613 -38.77 -34.30 32.16
C LEU A 613 -40.23 -34.07 31.78
N GLU A 614 -41.00 -33.37 32.61
CA GLU A 614 -42.39 -32.98 32.32
C GLU A 614 -42.46 -32.16 31.02
N HIS A 615 -41.62 -31.13 30.86
CA HIS A 615 -41.52 -30.39 29.61
C HIS A 615 -41.03 -31.23 28.41
N ALA A 616 -40.21 -32.27 28.61
CA ALA A 616 -39.83 -33.19 27.54
C ALA A 616 -40.99 -34.15 27.17
N VAL A 617 -41.79 -34.58 28.14
CA VAL A 617 -43.01 -35.38 27.96
C VAL A 617 -44.11 -34.59 27.23
N GLU A 618 -44.31 -33.31 27.57
CA GLU A 618 -45.18 -32.38 26.84
C GLU A 618 -44.78 -32.21 25.36
N LYS A 619 -43.51 -32.45 25.03
CA LYS A 619 -42.96 -32.44 23.66
C LYS A 619 -42.89 -33.84 23.02
N GLY A 620 -43.50 -34.85 23.64
CA GLY A 620 -43.61 -36.21 23.10
C GLY A 620 -42.36 -37.07 23.22
N TYR A 621 -41.38 -36.70 24.06
CA TYR A 621 -40.14 -37.46 24.22
C TYR A 621 -40.36 -38.71 25.09
N VAL A 622 -40.46 -39.88 24.46
CA VAL A 622 -40.87 -41.14 25.10
C VAL A 622 -39.91 -41.58 26.21
N GLU A 623 -38.61 -41.38 26.03
CA GLU A 623 -37.59 -41.69 27.03
C GLU A 623 -37.74 -40.83 28.30
N ALA A 624 -38.31 -39.62 28.18
CA ALA A 624 -38.59 -38.79 29.34
C ALA A 624 -39.75 -39.35 30.19
N MET A 625 -40.78 -39.96 29.57
CA MET A 625 -41.87 -40.63 30.31
C MET A 625 -41.30 -41.75 31.20
N ASN A 626 -40.43 -42.58 30.64
CA ASN A 626 -39.80 -43.69 31.34
C ASN A 626 -38.89 -43.22 32.50
N ARG A 627 -38.17 -42.11 32.33
CA ARG A 627 -37.37 -41.51 33.42
C ARG A 627 -38.22 -40.83 34.49
N LEU A 628 -39.32 -40.20 34.11
CA LEU A 628 -40.24 -39.54 35.03
C LEU A 628 -40.97 -40.56 35.91
N ALA A 629 -41.44 -41.67 35.33
CA ALA A 629 -42.05 -42.77 36.08
C ALA A 629 -41.09 -43.37 37.13
N LEU A 630 -39.81 -43.60 36.76
CA LEU A 630 -38.79 -44.07 37.70
C LEU A 630 -38.51 -43.07 38.84
N LEU A 631 -38.58 -41.76 38.57
CA LEU A 631 -38.39 -40.70 39.57
C LEU A 631 -39.59 -40.49 40.51
N TYR A 632 -40.79 -40.92 40.12
CA TYR A 632 -41.97 -40.96 41.00
C TYR A 632 -42.08 -42.28 41.78
N GLN A 633 -41.31 -43.31 41.41
CA GLN A 633 -41.21 -44.59 42.14
C GLN A 633 -40.11 -44.59 43.21
N SER A 634 -39.17 -43.62 43.16
CA SER A 634 -37.99 -43.51 44.03
C SER A 634 -38.14 -42.48 45.15
#